data_AF-Q6YI18-F1
#
_entry.id   AF-Q6YI18-F1
#
_cell.length_a   1.000
_cell.length_b   1.000
_cell.length_c   1.000
_cell.angle_alpha   90.00
_cell.angle_beta   90.00
_cell.angle_gamma   90.00
#
_symmetry.space_group_name_H-M   'P 1'
#
loop_
_entity.id
_entity.type
_entity.pdbx_description
1 polymer ?
#
loop_
_entity_poly.entity_id
_entity_poly.type
_entity_poly.pdbx_seq_one_letter_code
_entity_poly.pdbx_strand_id
1 'polypeptide(L)'
;FPPTIDEITRINCIYLDALKAAVAFGSSEVLRACSMTIPYFYKAYARHEAATKHFTKDVKILMRKFADNIPEPNIYTETRLDSLMRGPQEKLMKLKLILDRLYESKEWPTKETKEEALKHYTSICEVVDAFGRSEPDEASYNNRVFTPSGRILTELAKGWPAELQYRWLKRRVVGVYDVVHANNDAKRDILVIFSDYIVFLNVLNADSYYLTGSNKPLLSVVLMNSLINEVPLPPKIPQLHVKFHCYIDEISASIYNENMIRFDVIKTDQNPRFFAYKFASS
;
A
#
# COMPACT_ATOMS: atom_id res chain seq x y z
N PHE A 1 10.27 12.90 -1.01
CA PHE A 1 10.23 11.60 -1.71
C PHE A 1 11.00 11.74 -3.03
N PRO A 2 11.78 10.74 -3.46
CA PRO A 2 12.39 10.67 -4.80
C PRO A 2 11.27 10.71 -5.88
N PRO A 3 11.56 10.95 -7.18
CA PRO A 3 10.57 11.37 -8.17
C PRO A 3 9.41 10.37 -8.27
N THR A 4 8.33 10.67 -7.54
CA THR A 4 7.17 9.78 -7.47
C THR A 4 6.45 9.75 -8.81
N ILE A 5 6.54 10.82 -9.59
CA ILE A 5 5.98 10.89 -10.94
C ILE A 5 6.67 9.93 -11.92
N ASP A 6 7.97 9.67 -11.76
CA ASP A 6 8.69 8.69 -12.59
C ASP A 6 8.25 7.26 -12.24
N GLU A 7 8.03 6.97 -10.95
CA GLU A 7 7.47 5.69 -10.50
C GLU A 7 6.06 5.49 -11.07
N ILE A 8 5.20 6.52 -11.00
CA ILE A 8 3.85 6.53 -11.60
C ILE A 8 3.93 6.31 -13.12
N THR A 9 4.85 6.98 -13.80
CA THR A 9 5.02 6.85 -15.25
C THR A 9 5.44 5.44 -15.62
N ARG A 10 6.44 4.88 -14.92
CA ARG A 10 6.95 3.52 -15.16
C ARG A 10 5.85 2.47 -15.03
N ILE A 11 5.04 2.51 -13.97
CA ILE A 11 3.97 1.53 -13.80
C ILE A 11 2.86 1.69 -14.85
N ASN A 12 2.57 2.92 -15.31
CA ASN A 12 1.61 3.15 -16.39
C ASN A 12 2.14 2.62 -17.72
N CYS A 13 3.45 2.71 -17.98
CA CYS A 13 4.08 2.09 -19.14
C CYS A 13 3.97 0.56 -19.08
N ILE A 14 4.29 -0.07 -17.93
CA ILE A 14 4.13 -1.51 -17.74
C ILE A 14 2.68 -1.94 -17.98
N TYR A 15 1.71 -1.17 -17.46
CA TYR A 15 0.29 -1.42 -17.69
C TYR A 15 -0.07 -1.34 -19.18
N LEU A 16 0.37 -0.30 -19.88
CA LEU A 16 0.13 -0.13 -21.31
C LEU A 16 0.72 -1.27 -22.14
N ASP A 17 1.93 -1.71 -21.82
CA ASP A 17 2.59 -2.80 -22.54
C ASP A 17 1.86 -4.14 -22.31
N ALA A 18 1.42 -4.40 -21.08
CA ALA A 18 0.58 -5.56 -20.77
C ALA A 18 -0.75 -5.53 -21.53
N LEU A 19 -1.42 -4.36 -21.61
CA LEU A 19 -2.64 -4.21 -22.39
C LEU A 19 -2.42 -4.45 -23.89
N LYS A 20 -1.35 -3.89 -24.47
CA LYS A 20 -1.00 -4.09 -25.87
C LYS A 20 -0.77 -5.56 -26.20
N ALA A 21 -0.10 -6.29 -25.30
CA ALA A 21 0.10 -7.72 -25.45
C ALA A 21 -1.22 -8.51 -25.34
N ALA A 22 -2.11 -8.12 -24.43
CA ALA A 22 -3.35 -8.82 -24.15
C ALA A 22 -4.46 -8.61 -25.20
N VAL A 23 -4.52 -7.44 -25.83
CA VAL A 23 -5.61 -7.05 -26.75
C VAL A 23 -5.86 -8.07 -27.86
N ALA A 24 -4.80 -8.68 -28.40
CA ALA A 24 -4.90 -9.67 -29.49
C ALA A 24 -5.62 -10.97 -29.07
N PHE A 25 -5.71 -11.25 -27.77
CA PHE A 25 -6.30 -12.47 -27.21
C PHE A 25 -7.71 -12.25 -26.63
N GLY A 26 -8.27 -11.06 -26.79
CA GLY A 26 -9.64 -10.75 -26.43
C GLY A 26 -9.85 -10.29 -24.98
N SER A 27 -11.11 -10.07 -24.60
CA SER A 27 -11.48 -9.35 -23.39
C SER A 27 -11.15 -10.06 -22.08
N SER A 28 -11.14 -11.40 -22.06
CA SER A 28 -10.73 -12.17 -20.88
C SER A 28 -9.27 -11.91 -20.54
N GLU A 29 -8.41 -11.96 -21.56
CA GLU A 29 -6.97 -11.73 -21.40
C GLU A 29 -6.67 -10.27 -21.02
N VAL A 30 -7.42 -9.31 -21.55
CA VAL A 30 -7.35 -7.90 -21.14
C VAL A 30 -7.69 -7.74 -19.65
N LEU A 31 -8.75 -8.37 -19.15
CA LEU A 31 -9.08 -8.35 -17.72
C LEU A 31 -8.00 -9.02 -16.87
N ARG A 32 -7.45 -10.15 -17.34
CA ARG A 32 -6.34 -10.83 -16.68
C ARG A 32 -5.12 -9.91 -16.56
N ALA A 33 -4.69 -9.29 -17.66
CA ALA A 33 -3.58 -8.34 -17.68
C ALA A 33 -3.81 -7.15 -16.73
N CYS A 34 -5.01 -6.57 -16.72
CA CYS A 34 -5.39 -5.52 -15.78
C CYS A 34 -5.27 -5.99 -14.32
N SER A 35 -5.78 -7.19 -14.01
CA SER A 35 -5.73 -7.73 -12.63
C SER A 35 -4.32 -8.04 -12.14
N MET A 36 -3.37 -8.29 -13.04
CA MET A 36 -1.96 -8.51 -12.71
C MET A 36 -1.19 -7.21 -12.51
N THR A 37 -1.56 -6.15 -13.23
CA THR A 37 -0.77 -4.92 -13.30
C THR A 37 -1.28 -3.81 -12.36
N ILE A 38 -2.60 -3.64 -12.24
CA ILE A 38 -3.22 -2.62 -11.38
C ILE A 38 -2.79 -2.73 -9.90
N PRO A 39 -2.57 -3.91 -9.31
CA PRO A 39 -2.05 -4.00 -7.94
C PRO A 39 -0.72 -3.29 -7.70
N TYR A 40 0.16 -3.22 -8.71
CA TYR A 40 1.40 -2.44 -8.62
C TYR A 40 1.14 -0.94 -8.53
N PHE A 41 -0.03 -0.47 -8.97
CA PHE A 41 -0.41 0.93 -8.81
C PHE A 41 -0.54 1.28 -7.34
N TYR A 42 -0.96 0.35 -6.49
CA TYR A 42 -1.27 0.65 -5.10
C TYR A 42 -0.10 1.33 -4.38
N LYS A 43 1.09 0.74 -4.50
CA LYS A 43 2.29 1.24 -3.81
C LYS A 43 2.77 2.58 -4.36
N ALA A 44 2.84 2.72 -5.68
CA ALA A 44 3.33 3.93 -6.32
C ALA A 44 2.37 5.11 -6.12
N TYR A 45 1.06 4.87 -6.27
CA TYR A 45 0.04 5.91 -6.12
C TYR A 45 -0.11 6.37 -4.67
N ALA A 46 -0.09 5.45 -3.70
CA ALA A 46 -0.07 5.82 -2.28
C ALA A 46 1.14 6.69 -1.92
N ARG A 47 2.33 6.36 -2.42
CA ARG A 47 3.54 7.17 -2.20
C ARG A 47 3.48 8.53 -2.89
N HIS A 48 2.93 8.56 -4.10
CA HIS A 48 2.77 9.78 -4.86
C HIS A 48 1.84 10.75 -4.13
N GLU A 49 0.67 10.27 -3.70
CA GLU A 49 -0.30 11.02 -2.89
C GLU A 49 0.35 11.61 -1.62
N ALA A 50 1.10 10.79 -0.88
CA ALA A 50 1.83 11.22 0.31
C ALA A 50 2.82 12.36 0.00
N ALA A 51 3.55 12.22 -1.11
CA ALA A 51 4.54 13.21 -1.54
C ALA A 51 3.89 14.50 -2.06
N THR A 52 2.68 14.42 -2.62
CA THR A 52 1.98 15.56 -3.23
C THR A 52 0.87 16.16 -2.35
N LYS A 53 0.72 15.70 -1.10
CA LYS A 53 -0.30 16.17 -0.13
C LYS A 53 -0.37 17.70 -0.06
N HIS A 54 0.77 18.38 -0.04
CA HIS A 54 0.88 19.84 0.04
C HIS A 54 1.24 20.54 -1.29
N PHE A 55 1.23 19.80 -2.40
CA PHE A 55 1.74 20.29 -3.69
C PHE A 55 1.08 21.61 -4.16
N THR A 56 -0.23 21.78 -3.97
CA THR A 56 -0.94 23.01 -4.34
C THR A 56 -0.40 24.25 -3.63
N LYS A 57 0.02 24.11 -2.37
CA LYS A 57 0.65 25.20 -1.62
C LYS A 57 2.07 25.45 -2.14
N ASP A 58 2.82 24.38 -2.38
CA ASP A 58 4.22 24.46 -2.82
C ASP A 58 4.34 25.08 -4.21
N VAL A 59 3.46 24.70 -5.15
CA VAL A 59 3.42 25.27 -6.50
C VAL A 59 3.02 26.75 -6.47
N LYS A 60 2.08 27.16 -5.60
CA LYS A 60 1.76 28.59 -5.40
C LYS A 60 2.98 29.39 -4.96
N ILE A 61 3.76 28.86 -4.02
CA ILE A 61 4.98 29.52 -3.53
C ILE A 61 6.04 29.58 -4.64
N LEU A 62 6.20 28.48 -5.39
CA LEU A 62 7.11 28.41 -6.53
C LEU A 62 6.76 29.46 -7.58
N MET A 63 5.50 29.51 -8.02
CA MET A 63 5.04 30.45 -9.04
C MET A 63 5.21 31.90 -8.58
N ARG A 64 4.93 32.24 -7.33
CA ARG A 64 5.14 33.60 -6.82
C ARG A 64 6.60 34.05 -6.82
N LYS A 65 7.54 33.12 -6.63
CA LYS A 65 8.98 33.43 -6.53
C LYS A 65 9.72 33.34 -7.85
N PHE A 66 9.25 32.48 -8.75
CA PHE A 66 10.00 32.09 -9.95
C PHE A 66 9.15 32.14 -11.23
N ALA A 67 8.00 32.83 -11.24
CA ALA A 67 7.12 32.95 -12.41
C ALA A 67 7.89 33.29 -13.69
N ASP A 68 8.81 34.26 -13.61
CA ASP A 68 9.58 34.76 -14.76
C ASP A 68 10.61 33.74 -15.30
N ASN A 69 10.92 32.71 -14.51
CA ASN A 69 11.87 31.65 -14.86
C ASN A 69 11.18 30.36 -15.31
N ILE A 70 9.85 30.28 -15.26
CA ILE A 70 9.11 29.11 -15.73
C ILE A 70 9.18 29.05 -17.25
N PRO A 71 9.71 27.96 -17.85
CA PRO A 71 9.64 27.76 -19.28
C PRO A 71 8.19 27.73 -19.73
N GLU A 72 7.86 28.39 -20.84
CA GLU A 72 6.50 28.39 -21.41
C GLU A 72 5.39 28.65 -20.36
N PRO A 73 5.37 29.84 -19.71
CA PRO A 73 4.50 30.11 -18.56
C PRO A 73 2.99 30.05 -18.91
N ASN A 74 2.65 30.20 -20.19
CA ASN A 74 1.28 30.04 -20.70
C ASN A 74 0.82 28.57 -20.72
N ILE A 75 1.76 27.62 -20.80
CA ILE A 75 1.50 26.18 -20.79
C ILE A 75 1.60 25.65 -19.36
N TYR A 76 2.68 25.97 -18.65
CA TYR A 76 2.93 25.51 -17.28
C TYR A 76 2.35 26.47 -16.24
N THR A 77 1.05 26.70 -16.34
CA THR A 77 0.31 27.47 -15.34
C THR A 77 0.27 26.72 -14.00
N GLU A 78 0.00 27.44 -12.92
CA GLU A 78 -0.20 26.85 -11.58
C GLU A 78 -1.21 25.69 -11.62
N THR A 79 -2.36 25.92 -12.27
CA THR A 79 -3.41 24.91 -12.43
C THR A 79 -2.94 23.71 -13.25
N ARG A 80 -2.14 23.94 -14.30
CA ARG A 80 -1.62 22.85 -15.13
C ARG A 80 -0.65 21.98 -14.34
N LEU A 81 0.28 22.58 -13.60
CA LEU A 81 1.25 21.87 -12.78
C LEU A 81 0.55 21.06 -11.68
N ASP A 82 -0.42 21.66 -10.99
CA ASP A 82 -1.21 20.97 -9.95
C ASP A 82 -2.01 19.79 -10.54
N SER A 83 -2.68 20.00 -11.68
CA SER A 83 -3.42 18.95 -12.39
C SER A 83 -2.51 17.82 -12.90
N LEU A 84 -1.29 18.12 -13.37
CA LEU A 84 -0.34 17.10 -13.80
C LEU A 84 0.13 16.22 -12.65
N MET A 85 0.36 16.83 -11.48
CA MET A 85 0.86 16.12 -10.30
C MET A 85 -0.24 15.42 -9.50
N ARG A 86 -1.50 15.87 -9.56
CA ARG A 86 -2.62 15.19 -8.86
C ARG A 86 -3.45 14.29 -9.77
N GLY A 87 -3.42 14.57 -11.07
CA GLY A 87 -4.20 13.88 -12.09
C GLY A 87 -4.02 12.36 -12.19
N PRO A 88 -2.88 11.74 -11.80
CA PRO A 88 -2.79 10.28 -11.79
C PRO A 88 -3.92 9.62 -10.98
N GLN A 89 -4.20 10.06 -9.76
CA GLN A 89 -5.21 9.42 -8.89
C GLN A 89 -6.61 9.43 -9.52
N GLU A 90 -7.01 10.55 -10.12
CA GLU A 90 -8.32 10.66 -10.79
C GLU A 90 -8.47 9.68 -11.95
N LYS A 91 -7.36 9.35 -12.63
CA LYS A 91 -7.38 8.40 -13.75
C LYS A 91 -7.68 6.97 -13.30
N LEU A 92 -7.35 6.58 -12.07
CA LEU A 92 -7.69 5.26 -11.53
C LEU A 92 -9.21 5.05 -11.48
N MET A 93 -9.96 6.06 -11.04
CA MET A 93 -11.43 5.99 -11.01
C MET A 93 -12.01 5.84 -12.42
N LYS A 94 -11.44 6.57 -13.38
CA LYS A 94 -11.85 6.47 -14.79
C LYS A 94 -11.56 5.09 -15.38
N LEU A 95 -10.46 4.45 -14.98
CA LEU A 95 -10.15 3.07 -15.39
C LEU A 95 -11.21 2.09 -14.91
N LYS A 96 -11.70 2.22 -13.67
CA LYS A 96 -12.79 1.36 -13.17
C LYS A 96 -14.04 1.46 -14.05
N LEU A 97 -14.49 2.67 -14.38
CA LEU A 97 -15.66 2.86 -15.26
C LEU A 97 -15.51 2.17 -16.63
N ILE A 98 -14.29 2.13 -17.19
CA ILE A 98 -14.00 1.44 -18.45
C ILE A 98 -14.06 -0.08 -18.25
N LEU A 99 -13.53 -0.58 -17.13
CA LEU A 99 -13.52 -2.00 -16.80
C LEU A 99 -14.91 -2.54 -16.45
N ASP A 100 -15.73 -1.76 -15.75
CA ASP A 100 -17.13 -2.06 -15.48
C ASP A 100 -17.86 -2.29 -16.81
N ARG A 101 -17.72 -1.36 -17.75
CA ARG A 101 -18.29 -1.49 -19.11
C ARG A 101 -17.73 -2.71 -19.85
N LEU A 102 -16.43 -2.97 -19.76
CA LEU A 102 -15.81 -4.14 -20.41
C LEU A 102 -16.39 -5.44 -19.87
N TYR A 103 -16.57 -5.54 -18.56
CA TYR A 103 -17.09 -6.75 -17.91
C TYR A 103 -18.57 -6.97 -18.21
N GLU A 104 -19.38 -5.90 -18.14
CA GLU A 104 -20.83 -5.96 -18.32
C GLU A 104 -21.27 -6.12 -19.78
N SER A 105 -20.55 -5.49 -20.73
CA SER A 105 -20.93 -5.51 -22.15
C SER A 105 -20.54 -6.80 -22.88
N LYS A 106 -19.75 -7.67 -22.26
CA LYS A 106 -19.23 -8.89 -22.89
C LYS A 106 -20.06 -10.10 -22.51
N GLU A 107 -20.44 -10.86 -23.53
CA GLU A 107 -20.96 -12.21 -23.35
C GLU A 107 -19.79 -13.19 -23.14
N TRP A 108 -19.79 -13.85 -22.00
CA TRP A 108 -18.76 -14.81 -21.61
C TRP A 108 -19.13 -16.20 -22.16
N PRO A 109 -18.33 -16.80 -23.06
CA PRO A 109 -18.72 -17.99 -23.81
C PRO A 109 -19.01 -19.22 -22.95
N THR A 110 -18.31 -19.36 -21.82
CA THR A 110 -18.45 -20.49 -20.90
C THR A 110 -18.62 -19.99 -19.47
N LYS A 111 -19.23 -20.82 -18.62
CA LYS A 111 -19.35 -20.52 -17.18
C LYS A 111 -17.97 -20.31 -16.53
N GLU A 112 -16.99 -21.12 -16.92
CA GLU A 112 -15.60 -21.04 -16.45
C GLU A 112 -14.96 -19.69 -16.80
N THR A 113 -15.06 -19.26 -18.06
CA THR A 113 -14.53 -17.95 -18.49
C THR A 113 -15.22 -16.78 -17.78
N LYS A 114 -16.52 -16.91 -17.49
CA LYS A 114 -17.26 -15.90 -16.71
C LYS A 114 -16.77 -15.82 -15.26
N GLU A 115 -16.54 -16.97 -14.62
CA GLU A 115 -16.03 -17.04 -13.25
C GLU A 115 -14.60 -16.49 -13.15
N GLU A 116 -13.74 -16.79 -14.12
CA GLU A 116 -12.38 -16.24 -14.20
C GLU A 116 -12.39 -14.73 -14.45
N ALA A 117 -13.21 -14.25 -15.39
CA ALA A 117 -13.39 -12.82 -15.65
C ALA A 117 -13.90 -12.08 -14.41
N LEU A 118 -14.88 -12.65 -13.70
CA LEU A 118 -15.40 -12.08 -12.45
C LEU A 118 -14.30 -12.01 -11.37
N LYS A 119 -13.47 -13.04 -11.25
CA LYS A 119 -12.33 -13.06 -10.31
C LYS A 119 -11.35 -11.92 -10.61
N HIS A 120 -10.95 -11.76 -11.87
CA HIS A 120 -10.05 -10.70 -12.30
C HIS A 120 -10.67 -9.31 -12.08
N TYR A 121 -11.92 -9.13 -12.51
CA TYR A 121 -12.66 -7.88 -12.32
C TYR A 121 -12.79 -7.50 -10.84
N THR A 122 -13.18 -8.43 -9.98
CA THR A 122 -13.30 -8.19 -8.53
C THR A 122 -11.97 -7.80 -7.92
N SER A 123 -10.87 -8.47 -8.30
CA SER A 123 -9.53 -8.14 -7.83
C SER A 123 -9.11 -6.71 -8.23
N ILE A 124 -9.49 -6.26 -9.42
CA ILE A 124 -9.21 -4.89 -9.88
C ILE A 124 -10.02 -3.88 -9.06
N CYS A 125 -11.31 -4.11 -8.91
CA CYS A 125 -12.20 -3.22 -8.16
C CYS A 125 -11.74 -3.07 -6.71
N GLU A 126 -11.29 -4.16 -6.05
CA GLU A 126 -10.76 -4.08 -4.68
C GLU A 126 -9.55 -3.13 -4.56
N VAL A 127 -8.67 -3.06 -5.57
CA VAL A 127 -7.53 -2.14 -5.60
C VAL A 127 -7.98 -0.71 -5.87
N VAL A 128 -8.83 -0.51 -6.88
CA VAL A 128 -9.28 0.83 -7.26
C VAL A 128 -10.13 1.46 -6.15
N ASP A 129 -11.06 0.70 -5.56
CA ASP A 129 -11.93 1.18 -4.48
C ASP A 129 -11.16 1.57 -3.22
N ALA A 130 -9.95 1.04 -3.02
CA ALA A 130 -9.09 1.47 -1.93
C ALA A 130 -8.54 2.90 -2.10
N PHE A 131 -8.51 3.43 -3.34
CA PHE A 131 -8.19 4.82 -3.65
C PHE A 131 -9.43 5.70 -3.83
N GLY A 132 -10.58 5.10 -4.15
CA GLY A 132 -11.82 5.82 -4.50
C GLY A 132 -12.70 6.25 -3.34
N ARG A 133 -12.33 5.92 -2.09
CA ARG A 133 -13.09 6.33 -0.90
C ARG A 133 -12.73 7.75 -0.53
N SER A 134 -13.37 8.71 -1.17
CA SER A 134 -13.42 10.10 -0.72
C SER A 134 -14.35 10.22 0.49
N GLU A 135 -13.82 10.92 1.51
CA GLU A 135 -14.46 11.43 2.74
C GLU A 135 -14.45 10.51 4.00
N PRO A 136 -13.57 10.81 4.98
CA PRO A 136 -14.00 10.94 6.36
C PRO A 136 -14.91 12.18 6.49
N ASP A 137 -16.09 12.02 7.08
CA ASP A 137 -16.89 13.13 7.59
C ASP A 137 -16.03 14.11 8.42
N GLU A 138 -16.36 15.41 8.36
CA GLU A 138 -15.61 16.60 8.82
C GLU A 138 -15.27 16.71 10.33
N ALA A 139 -15.15 15.61 11.07
CA ALA A 139 -14.79 15.63 12.51
C ALA A 139 -13.36 15.18 12.83
N SER A 140 -12.50 14.92 11.84
CA SER A 140 -11.14 14.42 12.06
C SER A 140 -10.09 15.55 12.05
N TYR A 141 -10.12 16.41 13.05
CA TYR A 141 -9.03 17.37 13.29
C TYR A 141 -8.56 17.30 14.74
N ASN A 142 -7.52 16.49 14.96
CA ASN A 142 -6.37 16.84 15.83
C ASN A 142 -5.29 15.76 15.78
N ASN A 143 -4.17 16.06 15.10
CA ASN A 143 -2.82 15.50 15.28
C ASN A 143 -2.71 14.01 15.67
N ARG A 144 -3.37 13.08 14.97
CA ARG A 144 -3.26 11.65 15.29
C ARG A 144 -3.53 10.79 14.06
N VAL A 145 -2.70 9.76 13.92
CA VAL A 145 -2.83 8.69 12.94
C VAL A 145 -4.07 7.87 13.28
N PHE A 146 -5.21 8.28 12.74
CA PHE A 146 -6.48 7.56 12.83
C PHE A 146 -6.98 7.25 11.42
N THR A 147 -7.55 6.06 11.22
CA THR A 147 -8.49 5.88 10.11
C THR A 147 -9.69 6.82 10.31
N PRO A 148 -10.48 7.15 9.28
CA PRO A 148 -11.81 7.78 9.40
C PRO A 148 -12.73 7.17 10.46
N SER A 149 -12.52 5.89 10.79
CA SER A 149 -13.23 5.14 11.84
C SER A 149 -12.58 5.19 13.23
N GLY A 150 -11.51 5.97 13.41
CA GLY A 150 -10.78 6.10 14.69
C GLY A 150 -9.87 4.93 15.05
N ARG A 151 -9.73 3.92 14.19
CA ARG A 151 -9.03 2.67 14.53
C ARG A 151 -7.51 2.81 14.37
N ILE A 152 -6.79 2.64 15.47
CA ILE A 152 -5.31 2.62 15.50
C ILE A 152 -4.83 1.19 15.16
N LEU A 153 -3.57 1.01 14.74
CA LEU A 153 -2.91 -0.31 14.68
C LEU A 153 -3.14 -1.16 15.96
N THR A 154 -3.34 -0.51 17.11
CA THR A 154 -3.71 -1.12 18.40
C THR A 154 -5.05 -1.83 18.40
N GLU A 155 -5.96 -1.48 17.51
CA GLU A 155 -7.28 -2.12 17.34
C GLU A 155 -7.27 -3.23 16.28
N LEU A 156 -6.30 -3.19 15.36
CA LEU A 156 -6.13 -4.20 14.31
C LEU A 156 -5.43 -5.46 14.82
N ALA A 157 -4.59 -5.29 15.84
CA ALA A 157 -3.90 -6.39 16.49
C ALA A 157 -4.39 -6.60 17.92
N LYS A 158 -4.46 -7.85 18.36
CA LYS A 158 -4.62 -8.18 19.78
C LYS A 158 -3.25 -8.30 20.45
N GLY A 159 -3.19 -8.07 21.76
CA GLY A 159 -1.98 -8.32 22.56
C GLY A 159 -0.97 -7.16 22.59
N TRP A 160 -1.38 -5.93 22.29
CA TRP A 160 -0.50 -4.77 22.39
C TRP A 160 -0.01 -4.57 23.84
N PRO A 161 1.29 -4.33 24.05
CA PRO A 161 1.78 -3.97 25.38
C PRO A 161 1.16 -2.64 25.83
N ALA A 162 0.89 -2.53 27.12
CA ALA A 162 0.28 -1.33 27.71
C ALA A 162 1.05 -0.05 27.34
N GLU A 163 2.38 -0.10 27.29
CA GLU A 163 3.21 1.03 26.89
C GLU A 163 2.92 1.52 25.47
N LEU A 164 2.68 0.61 24.52
CA LEU A 164 2.29 0.99 23.16
C LEU A 164 0.84 1.44 23.11
N GLN A 165 -0.07 0.85 23.88
CA GLN A 165 -1.48 1.29 23.89
C GLN A 165 -1.63 2.78 24.25
N TYR A 166 -0.82 3.30 25.18
CA TYR A 166 -0.93 4.69 25.64
C TYR A 166 0.06 5.68 24.98
N ARG A 167 1.24 5.22 24.55
CA ARG A 167 2.30 6.10 23.98
C ARG A 167 2.49 5.98 22.47
N TRP A 168 1.75 5.10 21.79
CA TRP A 168 1.81 4.91 20.34
C TRP A 168 1.74 6.23 19.55
N LEU A 169 0.82 7.12 19.93
CA LEU A 169 0.51 8.36 19.21
C LEU A 169 1.69 9.34 19.12
N LYS A 170 2.70 9.19 19.99
CA LYS A 170 3.91 10.02 19.97
C LYS A 170 5.07 9.38 19.21
N ARG A 171 4.94 8.12 18.80
CA ARG A 171 6.00 7.35 18.14
C ARG A 171 5.87 7.46 16.64
N ARG A 172 6.98 7.82 15.98
CA ARG A 172 7.04 7.89 14.53
C ARG A 172 7.23 6.49 13.96
N VAL A 173 6.31 6.06 13.10
CA VAL A 173 6.50 4.85 12.28
C VAL A 173 7.57 5.15 11.23
N VAL A 174 8.65 4.37 11.23
CA VAL A 174 9.75 4.44 10.26
C VAL A 174 9.45 3.55 9.07
N GLY A 175 8.87 2.36 9.32
CA GLY A 175 8.50 1.44 8.25
C GLY A 175 7.62 0.30 8.73
N VAL A 176 6.88 -0.27 7.79
CA VAL A 176 6.10 -1.49 7.95
C VAL A 176 6.50 -2.44 6.82
N TYR A 177 6.72 -3.71 7.13
CA TYR A 177 7.19 -4.70 6.16
C TYR A 177 6.44 -6.02 6.32
N ASP A 178 5.95 -6.57 5.22
CA ASP A 178 5.55 -7.98 5.18
C ASP A 178 6.80 -8.84 5.22
N VAL A 179 6.82 -9.79 6.15
CA VAL A 179 7.94 -10.70 6.34
C VAL A 179 7.46 -12.15 6.36
N VAL A 180 8.31 -13.02 5.83
CA VAL A 180 8.06 -14.45 5.68
C VAL A 180 9.01 -15.19 6.59
N HIS A 181 8.51 -16.15 7.35
CA HIS A 181 9.36 -16.98 8.19
C HIS A 181 10.41 -17.74 7.38
N ALA A 182 11.68 -17.69 7.81
CA ALA A 182 12.78 -18.37 7.11
C ALA A 182 12.56 -19.88 6.91
N ASN A 183 11.85 -20.53 7.83
CA ASN A 183 11.62 -21.98 7.86
C ASN A 183 10.23 -22.39 7.33
N ASN A 184 9.34 -21.43 7.03
CA ASN A 184 7.98 -21.72 6.59
C ASN A 184 7.41 -20.55 5.79
N ASP A 185 7.34 -20.72 4.47
CA ASP A 185 6.87 -19.67 3.57
C ASP A 185 5.38 -19.34 3.71
N ALA A 186 4.56 -20.24 4.27
CA ALA A 186 3.15 -19.99 4.54
C ALA A 186 2.94 -19.09 5.78
N LYS A 187 3.90 -19.03 6.70
CA LYS A 187 3.81 -18.15 7.87
C LYS A 187 4.26 -16.75 7.51
N ARG A 188 3.29 -15.83 7.47
CA ARG A 188 3.50 -14.40 7.26
C ARG A 188 3.35 -13.63 8.57
N ASP A 189 4.30 -12.75 8.82
CA ASP A 189 4.29 -11.78 9.91
C ASP A 189 4.42 -10.36 9.30
N ILE A 190 4.13 -9.33 10.08
CA ILE A 190 4.39 -7.94 9.75
C ILE A 190 5.37 -7.38 10.76
N LEU A 191 6.44 -6.78 10.25
CA LEU A 191 7.40 -6.04 11.05
C LEU A 191 7.02 -4.56 11.04
N VAL A 192 6.78 -3.99 12.22
CA VAL A 192 6.53 -2.56 12.38
C VAL A 192 7.70 -1.94 13.14
N ILE A 193 8.39 -0.99 12.51
CA ILE A 193 9.55 -0.31 13.05
C ILE A 193 9.17 1.14 13.38
N PHE A 194 9.36 1.51 14.64
CA PHE A 194 9.27 2.88 15.14
C PHE A 194 10.66 3.49 15.26
N SER A 195 10.71 4.78 15.55
CA SER A 195 11.94 5.47 15.88
C SER A 195 12.68 4.89 17.09
N ASP A 196 11.95 4.32 18.04
CA ASP A 196 12.46 3.86 19.35
C ASP A 196 12.09 2.40 19.68
N TYR A 197 11.32 1.73 18.81
CA TYR A 197 10.69 0.46 19.13
C TYR A 197 10.54 -0.43 17.89
N ILE A 198 10.40 -1.73 18.11
CA ILE A 198 10.09 -2.69 17.05
C ILE A 198 8.99 -3.64 17.52
N VAL A 199 8.07 -3.98 16.61
CA VAL A 199 6.92 -4.85 16.89
C VAL A 199 6.79 -5.89 15.79
N PHE A 200 6.69 -7.15 16.20
CA PHE A 200 6.44 -8.30 15.34
C PHE A 200 4.97 -8.69 15.48
N LEU A 201 4.21 -8.57 14.40
CA LEU A 201 2.80 -8.93 14.33
C LEU A 201 2.66 -10.23 13.55
N ASN A 202 1.95 -11.20 14.11
CA ASN A 202 1.52 -12.37 13.37
C ASN A 202 0.24 -12.07 12.58
N VAL A 203 0.18 -12.50 11.32
CA VAL A 203 -1.02 -12.40 10.50
C VAL A 203 -1.88 -13.65 10.70
N LEU A 204 -3.03 -13.49 11.35
CA LEU A 204 -3.96 -14.60 11.57
C LEU A 204 -4.62 -14.99 10.25
N ASN A 205 -4.69 -16.29 9.97
CA ASN A 205 -5.23 -16.83 8.72
C ASN A 205 -4.57 -16.20 7.47
N ALA A 206 -3.24 -16.01 7.50
CA ALA A 206 -2.46 -15.44 6.40
C ALA A 206 -2.82 -16.03 5.04
N ASP A 207 -3.05 -17.35 4.99
CA ASP A 207 -3.48 -18.07 3.80
C ASP A 207 -4.71 -17.44 3.13
N SER A 208 -5.71 -16.98 3.87
CA SER A 208 -6.91 -16.35 3.29
C SER A 208 -6.64 -15.03 2.55
N TYR A 209 -5.53 -14.35 2.88
CA TYR A 209 -5.14 -13.08 2.28
C TYR A 209 -4.09 -13.25 1.19
N TYR A 210 -3.14 -14.18 1.38
CA TYR A 210 -1.98 -14.37 0.49
C TYR A 210 -2.07 -15.61 -0.42
N LEU A 211 -3.07 -16.52 -0.28
CA LEU A 211 -3.20 -17.68 -1.16
C LEU A 211 -3.50 -17.31 -2.63
N THR A 212 -3.10 -18.24 -3.50
CA THR A 212 -2.95 -18.14 -4.96
C THR A 212 -4.18 -17.62 -5.71
N GLY A 213 -3.97 -16.52 -6.45
CA GLY A 213 -4.88 -16.00 -7.46
C GLY A 213 -5.51 -14.66 -7.14
N SER A 214 -5.28 -14.10 -5.96
CA SER A 214 -5.58 -12.69 -5.69
C SER A 214 -4.28 -11.89 -5.76
N ASN A 215 -4.12 -11.05 -6.77
CA ASN A 215 -3.00 -10.11 -6.86
C ASN A 215 -3.26 -8.94 -5.90
N LYS A 216 -3.40 -9.24 -4.60
CA LYS A 216 -3.67 -8.23 -3.59
C LYS A 216 -2.39 -7.46 -3.26
N PRO A 217 -2.51 -6.16 -2.93
CA PRO A 217 -1.37 -5.41 -2.43
C PRO A 217 -0.85 -6.04 -1.13
N LEU A 218 0.46 -5.93 -0.90
CA LEU A 218 1.08 -6.32 0.37
C LEU A 218 0.43 -5.55 1.54
N LEU A 219 0.21 -6.23 2.66
CA LEU A 219 -0.51 -5.65 3.79
C LEU A 219 0.25 -4.48 4.43
N SER A 220 1.59 -4.54 4.44
CA SER A 220 2.46 -3.43 4.82
C SER A 220 2.22 -2.17 3.99
N VAL A 221 1.98 -2.32 2.69
CA VAL A 221 1.70 -1.19 1.80
C VAL A 221 0.32 -0.61 2.10
N VAL A 222 -0.68 -1.46 2.34
CA VAL A 222 -2.03 -1.05 2.74
C VAL A 222 -2.01 -0.29 4.08
N LEU A 223 -1.30 -0.85 5.07
CA LEU A 223 -1.12 -0.21 6.37
C LEU A 223 -0.39 1.12 6.23
N MET A 224 0.73 1.16 5.49
CA MET A 224 1.48 2.41 5.27
C MET A 224 0.67 3.48 4.56
N ASN A 225 -0.14 3.10 3.57
CA ASN A 225 -1.05 4.04 2.90
C ASN A 225 -2.04 4.65 3.91
N SER A 226 -2.68 3.82 4.72
CA SER A 226 -3.59 4.28 5.78
C SER A 226 -2.91 5.19 6.80
N LEU A 227 -1.66 4.86 7.20
CA LEU A 227 -0.91 5.64 8.18
C LEU A 227 -0.43 7.00 7.64
N ILE A 228 0.02 7.05 6.38
CA ILE A 228 0.64 8.25 5.80
C ILE A 228 -0.42 9.18 5.18
N ASN A 229 -1.36 8.60 4.43
CA ASN A 229 -2.38 9.35 3.70
C ASN A 229 -3.67 9.52 4.51
N GLU A 230 -3.73 8.97 5.73
CA GLU A 230 -4.88 9.11 6.64
C GLU A 230 -6.18 8.55 6.03
N VAL A 231 -6.04 7.55 5.15
CA VAL A 231 -7.15 6.88 4.46
C VAL A 231 -7.67 5.68 5.27
N PRO A 232 -8.96 5.31 5.14
CA PRO A 232 -9.50 4.16 5.85
C PRO A 232 -8.89 2.86 5.34
N LEU A 233 -8.75 1.90 6.23
CA LEU A 233 -8.34 0.57 5.82
C LEU A 233 -9.44 -0.12 5.00
N PRO A 234 -9.06 -0.95 4.01
CA PRO A 234 -10.01 -1.78 3.30
C PRO A 234 -10.80 -2.69 4.25
N PRO A 235 -12.05 -3.05 3.91
CA PRO A 235 -12.93 -3.81 4.80
C PRO A 235 -12.47 -5.25 5.07
N LYS A 236 -11.61 -5.81 4.20
CA LYS A 236 -11.16 -7.21 4.25
C LYS A 236 -9.68 -7.33 4.63
N ILE A 237 -9.29 -6.77 5.76
CA ILE A 237 -7.95 -6.94 6.33
C ILE A 237 -7.92 -8.11 7.33
N PRO A 238 -6.89 -8.97 7.31
CA PRO A 238 -6.75 -10.04 8.28
C PRO A 238 -6.51 -9.46 9.68
N GLN A 239 -6.93 -10.21 10.70
CA GLN A 239 -6.64 -9.86 12.09
C GLN A 239 -5.16 -10.06 12.39
N LEU A 240 -4.58 -9.17 13.18
CA LEU A 240 -3.18 -9.22 13.57
C LEU A 240 -3.06 -9.63 15.05
N HIS A 241 -1.91 -10.16 15.43
CA HIS A 241 -1.60 -10.44 16.84
C HIS A 241 -0.18 -10.04 17.16
N VAL A 242 0.04 -9.29 18.25
CA VAL A 242 1.40 -8.94 18.68
C VAL A 242 2.08 -10.20 19.20
N LYS A 243 3.10 -10.63 18.48
CA LYS A 243 3.90 -11.81 18.80
C LYS A 243 5.05 -11.45 19.74
N PHE A 244 5.71 -10.34 19.45
CA PHE A 244 6.83 -9.83 20.22
C PHE A 244 7.05 -8.35 19.96
N HIS A 245 7.67 -7.67 20.92
CA HIS A 245 8.05 -6.28 20.79
C HIS A 245 9.19 -5.96 21.76
N CYS A 246 10.01 -4.97 21.44
CA CYS A 246 11.09 -4.48 22.32
C CYS A 246 11.55 -3.08 21.87
N TYR A 247 12.38 -2.44 22.70
CA TYR A 247 13.05 -1.21 22.30
C TYR A 247 14.11 -1.50 21.22
N ILE A 248 14.34 -0.52 20.35
CA ILE A 248 15.23 -0.72 19.19
C ILE A 248 16.70 -0.92 19.58
N ASP A 249 17.11 -0.45 20.76
CA ASP A 249 18.43 -0.67 21.35
C ASP A 249 18.59 -2.05 22.01
N GLU A 250 17.51 -2.83 22.09
CA GLU A 250 17.48 -4.17 22.68
C GLU A 250 17.51 -5.29 21.64
N ILE A 251 17.66 -4.94 20.36
CA ILE A 251 17.65 -5.89 19.25
C ILE A 251 18.82 -5.64 18.30
N SER A 252 19.47 -6.71 17.86
CA SER A 252 20.47 -6.67 16.79
C SER A 252 19.89 -7.31 15.55
N ALA A 253 20.14 -6.71 14.38
CA ALA A 253 19.76 -7.27 13.09
C ALA A 253 21.04 -7.70 12.34
N SER A 254 21.06 -8.93 11.85
CA SER A 254 22.13 -9.48 11.02
C SER A 254 21.57 -10.08 9.74
N ILE A 255 22.36 -10.03 8.68
CA ILE A 255 22.04 -10.71 7.42
C ILE A 255 22.61 -12.12 7.50
N TYR A 256 21.78 -13.10 7.17
CA TYR A 256 22.14 -14.52 7.15
C TYR A 256 21.67 -15.14 5.83
N ASN A 257 22.43 -16.08 5.28
CA ASN A 257 22.10 -16.77 4.01
C ASN A 257 21.65 -15.82 2.87
N GLU A 258 22.42 -14.74 2.66
CA GLU A 258 22.30 -13.71 1.59
C GLU A 258 21.00 -12.88 1.57
N ASN A 259 19.83 -13.47 1.79
CA ASN A 259 18.52 -12.84 1.66
C ASN A 259 17.63 -13.00 2.91
N MET A 260 18.17 -13.46 4.04
CA MET A 260 17.45 -13.53 5.30
C MET A 260 17.97 -12.50 6.28
N ILE A 261 17.06 -11.94 7.07
CA ILE A 261 17.39 -11.07 8.20
C ILE A 261 17.03 -11.81 9.47
N ARG A 262 18.02 -11.88 10.36
CA ARG A 262 17.87 -12.43 11.69
C ARG A 262 17.88 -11.28 12.70
N PHE A 263 16.87 -11.26 13.56
CA PHE A 263 16.75 -10.34 14.68
C PHE A 263 17.02 -11.10 15.98
N ASP A 264 18.05 -10.71 16.70
CA ASP A 264 18.45 -11.29 17.99
C ASP A 264 18.16 -10.30 19.12
N VAL A 265 17.39 -10.72 20.12
CA VAL A 265 17.07 -9.89 21.28
C VAL A 265 18.20 -9.97 22.29
N ILE A 266 18.78 -8.82 22.64
CA ILE A 266 20.00 -8.71 23.45
C ILE A 266 19.68 -8.64 24.95
N LYS A 267 18.58 -7.99 25.33
CA LYS A 267 18.16 -7.78 26.73
C LYS A 267 16.93 -8.61 27.08
N THR A 268 17.11 -9.89 27.35
CA THR A 268 16.11 -10.65 28.11
C THR A 268 16.78 -11.50 29.17
N ASP A 269 16.39 -11.30 30.44
CA ASP A 269 16.66 -12.23 31.56
C ASP A 269 15.94 -13.59 31.39
N GLN A 270 15.36 -13.83 30.22
CA GLN A 270 14.67 -15.04 29.80
C GLN A 270 15.23 -15.49 28.45
N ASN A 271 15.15 -16.80 28.21
CA ASN A 271 15.67 -17.54 27.04
C ASN A 271 15.93 -16.68 25.79
N PRO A 272 17.12 -16.77 25.17
CA PRO A 272 17.45 -16.01 23.98
C PRO A 272 16.40 -16.23 22.89
N ARG A 273 15.76 -15.15 22.47
CA ARG A 273 14.77 -15.15 21.38
C ARG A 273 15.41 -14.57 20.13
N PHE A 274 15.22 -15.27 19.03
CA PHE A 274 15.59 -14.78 17.71
C PHE A 274 14.43 -14.95 16.74
N PHE A 275 14.38 -14.07 15.74
CA PHE A 275 13.42 -14.14 14.65
C PHE A 275 14.15 -14.09 13.31
N ALA A 276 13.94 -15.10 12.47
CA ALA A 276 14.55 -15.16 11.13
C ALA A 276 13.47 -15.02 10.06
N TYR A 277 13.66 -14.02 9.19
CA TYR A 277 12.69 -13.62 8.19
C TYR A 277 13.33 -13.37 6.82
N LYS A 278 12.51 -13.50 5.78
CA LYS A 278 12.74 -12.92 4.44
C LYS A 278 11.73 -11.80 4.23
N PHE A 279 12.10 -10.72 3.54
CA PHE A 279 11.09 -9.74 3.13
C PHE A 279 10.18 -10.33 2.05
N ALA A 280 8.87 -10.13 2.20
CA ALA A 280 7.96 -10.47 1.12
C ALA A 280 8.18 -9.49 -0.04
N SER A 281 8.36 -10.03 -1.24
CA SER A 281 8.31 -9.25 -2.47
C SER A 281 6.91 -9.33 -3.07
N SER A 282 6.49 -8.21 -3.66
CA SER A 282 5.30 -8.09 -4.51
C SER A 282 5.63 -8.46 -5.95
#